data_AF-A0A8S2UAT2-F1
#
_entry.id   AF-A0A8S2UAT2-F1
#
_cell.length_a   1.000
_cell.length_b   1.000
_cell.length_c   1.000
_cell.angle_alpha   90.00
_cell.angle_beta   90.00
_cell.angle_gamma   90.00
#
_symmetry.space_group_name_H-M   'P 1'
#
loop_
_entity.id
_entity.type
_entity.pdbx_description
1 polymer ?
#
loop_
_entity_poly.entity_id
_entity_poly.type
_entity_poly.pdbx_seq_one_letter_code
_entity_poly.pdbx_strand_id
1 'polypeptide(L)' 'MENSSFRWSNLVDDPIILKNINMQIEHGSLIAVVGMVGSGKSSILAALLGEINKVHGHVSISGTIAYVPQTAWIMNTT' A
#
# COMPACT_ATOMS: atom_id res chain seq x y z
N MET A 1 -2.99 -4.35 -9.42
CA MET A 1 -1.98 -5.15 -8.67
C MET A 1 -2.19 -6.61 -9.02
N GLU A 2 -1.13 -7.27 -9.44
CA GLU A 2 -1.18 -8.66 -9.91
C GLU A 2 -0.08 -9.47 -9.22
N ASN A 3 -0.49 -10.50 -8.49
CA ASN A 3 0.35 -11.44 -7.74
C ASN A 3 1.51 -10.74 -7.00
N SER A 4 1.18 -9.66 -6.29
CA SER A 4 2.19 -8.76 -5.74
C SER A 4 2.47 -9.05 -4.26
N SER A 5 3.75 -9.08 -3.89
CA SER A 5 4.17 -9.29 -2.49
C SER A 5 5.18 -8.24 -2.06
N PHE A 6 5.11 -7.81 -0.79
CA PHE A 6 5.85 -6.65 -0.28
C PHE A 6 6.48 -6.90 1.09
N ARG A 7 7.57 -6.18 1.35
CA ARG A 7 8.31 -6.15 2.63
C ARG A 7 8.77 -4.73 2.95
N TRP A 8 8.99 -4.41 4.21
CA TRP A 8 9.42 -3.07 4.62
C TRP A 8 10.90 -2.82 4.30
N SER A 9 11.77 -3.77 4.62
CA SER A 9 13.20 -3.63 4.35
C SER A 9 13.65 -4.41 3.11
N ASN A 10 14.80 -4.06 2.56
CA ASN A 10 15.41 -4.79 1.44
C ASN A 10 16.19 -6.05 1.89
N LEU A 11 16.19 -6.35 3.18
CA LEU A 11 16.88 -7.52 3.71
C LEU A 11 16.11 -8.79 3.33
N VAL A 12 16.84 -9.81 2.88
CA VAL A 12 16.25 -11.06 2.40
C VAL A 12 15.48 -11.77 3.52
N ASP A 13 15.96 -11.65 4.76
CA ASP A 13 15.39 -12.30 5.96
C ASP A 13 14.19 -11.56 6.56
N ASP A 14 13.90 -10.34 6.10
CA ASP A 14 12.77 -9.56 6.60
C ASP A 14 11.44 -10.16 6.12
N PRO A 15 10.44 -10.32 7.01
CA PRO A 15 9.18 -10.96 6.65
C PRO A 15 8.44 -10.20 5.55
N ILE A 16 7.90 -10.98 4.61
CA ILE A 16 6.93 -10.50 3.64
C ILE A 16 5.60 -10.23 4.38
N ILE A 17 5.22 -8.97 4.47
CA ILE A 17 4.04 -8.49 5.20
C ILE A 17 2.75 -8.58 4.38
N LEU A 18 2.87 -8.46 3.05
CA LEU A 18 1.78 -8.57 2.10
C LEU A 18 2.14 -9.68 1.12
N LYS A 19 1.30 -10.69 1.02
CA LYS A 19 1.56 -11.90 0.24
C LYS A 19 0.48 -12.07 -0.80
N ASN A 20 0.88 -12.21 -2.05
CA ASN A 20 0.01 -12.53 -3.18
C ASN A 20 -1.23 -11.61 -3.29
N ILE A 21 -1.02 -10.30 -3.20
CA ILE A 21 -2.07 -9.30 -3.33
C ILE A 21 -2.46 -9.16 -4.80
N ASN A 22 -3.74 -9.38 -5.06
CA ASN A 22 -4.40 -9.21 -6.34
C ASN A 22 -5.56 -8.22 -6.17
N MET A 23 -5.53 -7.14 -6.96
CA MET A 23 -6.51 -6.06 -6.84
C MET A 23 -6.59 -5.30 -8.15
N GLN A 24 -7.81 -5.08 -8.62
CA GLN A 24 -8.14 -4.23 -9.76
C GLN A 24 -9.25 -3.27 -9.32
N ILE A 25 -9.00 -1.97 -9.45
CA ILE A 25 -9.94 -0.91 -9.06
C ILE A 25 -10.28 -0.13 -10.32
N GLU A 26 -11.56 -0.03 -10.63
CA GLU A 26 -12.04 0.76 -11.77
C GLU A 26 -12.10 2.24 -11.42
N HIS A 27 -11.89 3.09 -12.44
CA HIS A 27 -11.98 4.53 -12.29
C HIS A 27 -13.37 4.96 -11.79
N GLY A 28 -13.42 5.88 -10.83
CA GLY A 28 -14.67 6.36 -10.23
C GLY A 28 -15.26 5.47 -9.13
N SER A 29 -14.57 4.39 -8.75
CA SER A 29 -15.03 3.48 -7.69
C SER A 29 -14.72 4.02 -6.29
N LEU A 30 -15.64 3.79 -5.35
CA LEU A 30 -15.41 3.95 -3.91
C LEU A 30 -15.16 2.57 -3.29
N ILE A 31 -13.93 2.34 -2.82
CA ILE A 31 -13.50 1.03 -2.30
C ILE A 31 -13.14 1.15 -0.81
N ALA A 32 -13.55 0.15 -0.02
CA ALA A 32 -13.16 0.02 1.38
C ALA A 32 -12.32 -1.26 1.59
N VAL A 33 -11.20 -1.13 2.32
CA VAL A 33 -10.37 -2.28 2.73
C VAL A 33 -10.61 -2.55 4.22
N VAL A 34 -11.13 -3.72 4.53
CA VAL A 34 -11.54 -4.11 5.90
C VAL A 34 -10.78 -5.35 6.37
N GLY A 35 -10.60 -5.47 7.69
CA GLY A 35 -9.87 -6.57 8.31
C GLY A 35 -9.37 -6.24 9.71
N MET A 36 -8.87 -7.25 10.43
CA MET A 36 -8.37 -7.12 11.81
C MET A 36 -7.19 -6.15 11.93
N VAL A 37 -6.98 -5.58 13.12
CA VAL A 37 -5.76 -4.79 13.40
C VAL A 37 -4.53 -5.66 13.13
N GLY A 38 -3.52 -5.10 12.46
CA GLY A 38 -2.31 -5.84 12.04
C GLY A 38 -2.45 -6.66 10.75
N SER A 39 -3.62 -6.71 10.10
CA SER A 39 -3.82 -7.48 8.86
C SER A 39 -3.16 -6.90 7.60
N GLY A 40 -2.38 -5.82 7.72
CA GLY A 40 -1.68 -5.20 6.58
C GLY A 40 -2.48 -4.14 5.81
N LYS A 41 -3.61 -3.63 6.32
CA LYS A 41 -4.40 -2.58 5.63
C LYS A 41 -3.57 -1.33 5.31
N SER A 42 -2.92 -0.75 6.32
CA SER A 42 -2.03 0.41 6.13
C SER A 42 -0.84 0.06 5.23
N SER A 43 -0.35 -1.18 5.30
CA SER A 43 0.70 -1.68 4.39
C SER A 43 0.25 -1.71 2.94
N ILE A 44 -1.02 -2.04 2.64
CA ILE A 44 -1.54 -1.99 1.27
C ILE A 44 -1.51 -0.55 0.75
N LEU A 45 -1.89 0.43 1.58
CA LEU A 45 -1.79 1.84 1.21
C LEU A 45 -0.34 2.25 0.96
N ALA A 46 0.57 1.88 1.86
CA ALA A 46 2.01 2.13 1.68
C ALA A 46 2.57 1.48 0.39
N ALA A 47 2.09 0.29 0.02
CA ALA A 47 2.45 -0.38 -1.23
C ALA A 47 1.99 0.40 -2.47
N LEU A 48 0.77 0.96 -2.43
CA LEU A 48 0.24 1.81 -3.50
C LEU A 48 0.99 3.14 -3.61
N LEU A 49 1.46 3.69 -2.49
CA LEU A 49 2.28 4.90 -2.45
C LEU A 49 3.74 4.66 -2.85
N GLY A 50 4.16 3.40 -2.98
CA GLY A 50 5.55 3.03 -3.27
C GLY A 50 6.50 3.16 -2.07
N GLU A 51 5.97 3.27 -0.85
CA GLU A 51 6.77 3.40 0.38
C GLU A 51 7.38 2.08 0.86
N ILE A 52 6.84 0.94 0.38
CA ILE A 52 7.36 -0.40 0.72
C ILE A 52 7.85 -1.16 -0.50
N ASN A 53 8.84 -2.01 -0.27
CA ASN A 53 9.56 -2.70 -1.33
C ASN A 53 8.74 -3.85 -1.89
N LYS A 54 8.52 -3.82 -3.21
CA LYS A 54 7.91 -4.91 -3.96
C LYS A 54 8.93 -6.02 -4.18
N VAL A 55 8.62 -7.22 -3.70
CA VAL A 55 9.45 -8.42 -3.88
C VAL A 55 9.22 -9.05 -5.24
N HIS A 56 7.96 -9.20 -5.64
CA HIS A 56 7.56 -9.72 -6.94
C HIS A 56 6.15 -9.23 -7.32
N GLY A 57 5.74 -9.52 -8.55
CA GLY A 57 4.47 -9.12 -9.12
C GLY A 57 4.48 -7.74 -9.77
N HIS A 58 3.30 -7.24 -10.11
CA HIS A 58 3.13 -5.98 -10.83
C HIS A 58 2.16 -5.03 -10.13
N VAL A 59 2.51 -3.75 -10.13
CA VAL A 59 1.69 -2.64 -9.61
C VAL A 59 1.66 -1.58 -10.71
N SER A 60 0.47 -1.19 -11.12
CA SER A 60 0.22 -0.12 -12.06
C SER A 60 -0.82 0.80 -11.46
N ILE A 61 -0.57 2.10 -11.54
CA ILE A 61 -1.47 3.16 -11.08
C ILE A 61 -1.52 4.19 -12.20
N SER A 62 -2.72 4.61 -12.56
CA SER A 62 -2.97 5.63 -13.57
C SER A 62 -3.34 6.95 -12.91
N GLY A 63 -2.65 8.03 -13.29
CA GLY A 63 -2.91 9.37 -12.75
C GLY A 63 -2.08 9.70 -11.50
N THR A 64 -2.55 10.67 -10.71
CA THR A 64 -1.89 11.15 -9.49
C THR A 64 -2.56 10.59 -8.24
N ILE A 65 -1.80 10.50 -7.16
CA ILE A 65 -2.28 9.98 -5.87
C ILE A 65 -2.33 11.14 -4.86
N ALA A 66 -3.44 11.23 -4.13
CA ALA A 66 -3.54 12.01 -2.91
C ALA A 66 -3.71 11.06 -1.72
N TYR A 67 -3.00 11.33 -0.63
CA TYR A 67 -2.98 10.47 0.55
C TYR A 67 -3.24 11.27 1.82
N VAL A 68 -4.04 10.68 2.71
CA VAL A 68 -4.27 11.20 4.06
C VAL A 68 -3.81 10.12 5.05
N PRO A 69 -2.82 10.41 5.90
CA PRO A 69 -2.31 9.45 6.88
C PRO A 69 -3.32 9.20 8.01
N GLN A 70 -3.16 8.07 8.69
CA GLN A 70 -3.96 7.72 9.87
C GLN A 70 -3.86 8.79 10.97
N THR A 71 -2.67 9.35 11.16
CA THR A 71 -2.43 10.48 12.05
C THR A 71 -2.09 11.69 11.22
N ALA A 72 -2.93 12.72 11.25
CA ALA A 72 -2.71 13.95 10.51
C ALA A 72 -1.44 14.66 11.03
N TRP A 73 -0.62 15.12 10.09
CA TRP A 73 0.48 16.04 10.37
C TRP A 73 0.13 17.42 9.85
N ILE A 74 0.02 18.40 10.75
CA ILE A 74 -0.30 19.78 10.41
C ILE A 74 1.03 20.54 10.38
N MET A 75 1.43 21.00 9.19
CA MET A 75 2.54 21.93 9.07
C MET A 75 2.08 23.31 9.52
N ASN A 76 2.71 23.82 10.59
CA ASN A 76 2.55 25.21 10.97
C ASN A 76 3.34 26.09 9.99
N THR A 77 2.65 26.95 9.26
CA THR A 77 3.27 28.04 8.51
C THR A 77 2.85 29.35 9.19
N THR A 78 3.83 30.12 9.66
CA THR A 78 3.62 31.49 10.15
C THR A 78 3.53 32.46 8.99
#